data_AF-A0A011PGV1-F1
#
_entry.id   AF-A0A011PGV1-F1
#
_cell.length_a   1.000
_cell.length_b   1.000
_cell.length_c   1.000
_cell.angle_alpha   90.00
_cell.angle_beta   90.00
_cell.angle_gamma   90.00
#
_symmetry.space_group_name_H-M   'P 1'
#
loop_
_entity.id
_entity.type
_entity.pdbx_description
1 polymer ?
#
loop_
_entity_poly.entity_id
_entity_poly.type
_entity_poly.pdbx_seq_one_letter_code
_entity_poly.pdbx_strand_id
1 'polypeptide(L)'
;MAWTRKFLRVNLNRGSCVSEPLNMAWAAQFLGQWGLASKYLVSEIDPGADPLAPDNKLIYATGPLTGTMASTGGRYSVVTKGPLTGAVACSNSGGYFGAELKFAGWDMIIIEGRSPQPVYLHIENERAELLPAGDLWGRTVWDTEAMLRKRHQDSLLRVSSIGRAGENLVLFAAIVNDLHRAAGRSGVGAVMGSKNLKAVAVRGTRGLGNIADPQAFMAAVTAGKRVLAENAVTGQGLPTYGTQVLMNVINEMGASPTRNHRDVQFEGARRISAEAMHEQRATDGRTHLVTNQACCGCTIACGRISRIDESHFSVANKPQYWWASGGLEYEAAWALGNANGVDDLEALQYANLLCNEDGMDPISFGATVGAVMELYELGVLSKDEIGIDAPFGSAAALCRFAEMTARDGRQARASEGLSGRHGSGRLEWSVRVHHLRMDDERHPAAGPGRLRWRLVAGSAAADRRAHLEPRARVQPGGRHHRQGRHAAAAAAQRTLQDRCFARHGGGTRQDAAGVLQPARLDHRRRSDGRHPRAAGSLRCRGM
;
A
#
# COMPACT_ATOMS: atom_id res chain seq x y z
N MET A 1 22.86 10.63 12.15
CA MET A 1 21.57 10.09 11.66
C MET A 1 20.47 10.91 12.28
N ALA A 2 19.37 11.17 11.57
CA ALA A 2 18.31 12.09 12.00
C ALA A 2 17.39 11.52 13.11
N TRP A 3 17.94 10.77 14.06
CA TRP A 3 17.21 10.24 15.23
C TRP A 3 16.79 11.39 16.14
N THR A 4 15.56 11.34 16.64
CA THR A 4 15.09 12.21 17.72
C THR A 4 15.43 11.63 19.09
N ARG A 5 15.86 10.35 19.12
CA ARG A 5 16.36 9.57 20.26
C ARG A 5 15.32 9.32 21.34
N LYS A 6 14.04 9.41 20.99
CA LYS A 6 12.93 9.12 21.89
C LYS A 6 11.75 8.52 21.15
N PHE A 7 10.95 7.75 21.88
CA PHE A 7 9.67 7.24 21.41
C PHE A 7 8.58 7.52 22.45
N LEU A 8 7.33 7.49 22.00
CA LEU A 8 6.16 7.68 22.84
C LEU A 8 5.58 6.33 23.23
N ARG A 9 5.50 6.02 24.52
CA ARG A 9 4.73 4.87 25.03
C ARG A 9 3.33 5.33 25.42
N VAL A 10 2.32 4.68 24.85
CA VAL A 10 0.91 4.99 25.07
C VAL A 10 0.24 3.76 25.67
N ASN A 11 -0.21 3.89 26.92
CA ASN A 11 -0.96 2.83 27.60
C ASN A 11 -2.44 3.21 27.65
N LEU A 12 -3.25 2.51 26.87
CA LEU A 12 -4.67 2.79 26.72
C LEU A 12 -5.51 2.34 27.92
N ASN A 13 -5.04 1.38 28.72
CA ASN A 13 -5.72 0.97 29.95
C ASN A 13 -5.66 2.09 31.00
N ARG A 14 -4.49 2.77 31.11
CA ARG A 14 -4.26 3.84 32.08
C ARG A 14 -4.54 5.24 31.53
N GLY A 15 -4.74 5.39 30.22
CA GLY A 15 -4.88 6.69 29.57
C GLY A 15 -3.59 7.53 29.59
N SER A 16 -2.41 6.92 29.64
CA SER A 16 -1.13 7.64 29.83
C SER A 16 -0.27 7.67 28.57
N CYS A 17 0.36 8.82 28.31
CA CYS A 17 1.34 9.05 27.25
C CYS A 17 2.70 9.44 27.86
N VAL A 18 3.73 8.62 27.69
CA VAL A 18 5.05 8.80 28.33
C VAL A 18 6.16 8.81 27.29
N SER A 19 7.06 9.80 27.39
CA SER A 19 8.28 9.85 26.60
C SER A 19 9.32 8.89 27.18
N GLU A 20 9.87 8.01 26.34
CA GLU A 20 10.96 7.11 26.71
C GLU A 20 12.19 7.32 25.82
N PRO A 21 13.40 7.22 26.38
CA PRO A 21 14.62 7.27 25.57
C PRO A 21 14.67 6.07 24.63
N LEU A 22 15.03 6.32 23.36
CA LEU A 22 15.21 5.26 22.38
C LEU A 22 16.43 4.42 22.76
N ASN A 23 16.30 3.09 22.72
CA ASN A 23 17.45 2.21 22.90
C ASN A 23 18.39 2.33 21.70
N MET A 24 19.44 3.15 21.83
CA MET A 24 20.37 3.44 20.74
C MET A 24 21.25 2.24 20.37
N ALA A 25 21.45 1.27 21.27
CA ALA A 25 22.14 0.04 20.94
C ALA A 25 21.30 -0.81 19.97
N TRP A 26 19.99 -0.91 20.21
CA TRP A 26 19.07 -1.55 19.27
C TRP A 26 18.92 -0.75 17.98
N ALA A 27 18.84 0.58 18.03
CA ALA A 27 18.81 1.40 16.82
C ALA A 27 20.09 1.23 15.97
N ALA A 28 21.26 1.04 16.59
CA ALA A 28 22.49 0.75 15.85
C ALA A 28 22.47 -0.65 15.20
N GLN A 29 21.92 -1.65 15.87
CA GLN A 29 21.87 -3.03 15.37
C GLN A 29 20.77 -3.26 14.32
N PHE A 30 19.59 -2.66 14.52
CA PHE A 30 18.39 -2.92 13.73
C PHE A 30 18.01 -1.74 12.83
N LEU A 31 18.84 -0.70 12.79
CA LEU A 31 18.65 0.55 12.07
C LEU A 31 17.38 1.28 12.54
N GLY A 32 16.22 0.96 11.97
CA GLY A 32 14.96 1.67 12.24
C GLY A 32 13.76 0.96 11.67
N GLN A 33 12.61 1.65 11.72
CA GLN A 33 11.37 1.21 11.09
C GLN A 33 11.06 -0.26 11.43
N TRP A 34 11.02 -1.15 10.42
CA TRP A 34 10.66 -2.54 10.60
C TRP A 34 11.62 -3.29 11.54
N GLY A 35 12.95 -3.14 11.34
CA GLY A 35 13.93 -3.87 12.13
C GLY A 35 13.82 -3.53 13.62
N LEU A 36 13.83 -2.23 13.93
CA LEU A 36 13.76 -1.75 15.31
C LEU A 36 12.41 -2.08 15.96
N ALA A 37 11.29 -1.82 15.27
CA ALA A 37 9.97 -2.10 15.81
C ALA A 37 9.72 -3.61 16.05
N SER A 38 10.25 -4.49 15.18
CA SER A 38 10.16 -5.94 15.40
C SER A 38 10.96 -6.37 16.63
N LYS A 39 12.13 -5.76 16.86
CA LYS A 39 12.92 -6.03 18.06
C LYS A 39 12.15 -5.63 19.32
N TYR A 40 11.53 -4.46 19.34
CA TYR A 40 10.65 -4.05 20.44
C TYR A 40 9.47 -5.00 20.61
N LEU A 41 8.76 -5.34 19.52
CA LEU A 41 7.61 -6.25 19.56
C LEU A 41 7.99 -7.61 20.19
N VAL A 42 8.97 -8.32 19.61
CA VAL A 42 9.42 -9.64 20.09
C VAL A 42 9.95 -9.61 21.52
N SER A 43 10.50 -8.47 21.97
CA SER A 43 11.04 -8.35 23.32
C SER A 43 9.98 -7.99 24.37
N GLU A 44 8.81 -7.49 23.96
CA GLU A 44 7.81 -6.93 24.87
C GLU A 44 6.44 -7.63 24.82
N ILE A 45 6.21 -8.58 23.90
CA ILE A 45 4.97 -9.37 23.85
C ILE A 45 5.24 -10.86 24.06
N ASP A 46 4.27 -11.57 24.63
CA ASP A 46 4.25 -13.03 24.60
C ASP A 46 3.98 -13.49 23.14
N PRO A 47 4.86 -14.33 22.54
CA PRO A 47 4.61 -14.93 21.24
C PRO A 47 3.28 -15.70 21.15
N GLY A 48 2.74 -16.19 22.27
CA GLY A 48 1.44 -16.85 22.38
C GLY A 48 0.23 -15.92 22.49
N ALA A 49 0.42 -14.62 22.73
CA ALA A 49 -0.67 -13.68 22.97
C ALA A 49 -1.67 -13.62 21.80
N ASP A 50 -2.97 -13.54 22.09
CA ASP A 50 -3.99 -13.31 21.07
C ASP A 50 -3.70 -11.95 20.36
N PRO A 51 -3.60 -11.92 19.01
CA PRO A 51 -3.39 -10.70 18.25
C PRO A 51 -4.40 -9.57 18.53
N LEU A 52 -5.62 -9.87 18.97
CA LEU A 52 -6.64 -8.86 19.26
C LEU A 52 -6.76 -8.54 20.75
N ALA A 53 -5.93 -9.15 21.61
CA ALA A 53 -5.92 -8.90 23.03
C ALA A 53 -5.21 -7.57 23.41
N PRO A 54 -5.51 -7.00 24.58
CA PRO A 54 -4.84 -5.80 25.10
C PRO A 54 -3.31 -5.92 25.18
N ASP A 55 -2.79 -7.13 25.41
CA ASP A 55 -1.35 -7.40 25.59
C ASP A 55 -0.53 -7.36 24.29
N ASN A 56 -1.17 -7.49 23.13
CA ASN A 56 -0.50 -7.25 21.86
C ASN A 56 -0.12 -5.77 21.75
N LYS A 57 0.99 -5.46 21.07
CA LYS A 57 1.46 -4.08 20.87
C LYS A 57 1.27 -3.64 19.44
N LEU A 58 0.87 -2.38 19.26
CA LEU A 58 0.80 -1.72 17.95
C LEU A 58 1.87 -0.64 17.91
N ILE A 59 2.84 -0.78 17.00
CA ILE A 59 4.03 0.06 16.97
C ILE A 59 4.07 0.84 15.66
N TYR A 60 3.98 2.16 15.74
CA TYR A 60 4.31 3.05 14.62
C TYR A 60 5.80 3.35 14.67
N ALA A 61 6.53 3.09 13.59
CA ALA A 61 7.97 3.29 13.56
C ALA A 61 8.44 3.95 12.28
N THR A 62 9.33 4.92 12.46
CA THR A 62 9.99 5.66 11.37
C THR A 62 11.42 5.15 11.16
N GLY A 63 12.03 5.53 10.04
CA GLY A 63 13.42 5.25 9.74
C GLY A 63 14.36 6.44 10.03
N PRO A 64 15.68 6.21 10.00
CA PRO A 64 16.67 7.27 10.18
C PRO A 64 16.67 8.34 9.08
N LEU A 65 16.08 8.04 7.91
CA LEU A 65 15.93 8.96 6.79
C LEU A 65 14.51 9.55 6.68
N THR A 66 13.57 9.12 7.54
CA THR A 66 12.20 9.59 7.48
C THR A 66 12.13 11.10 7.77
N GLY A 67 11.48 11.85 6.89
CA GLY A 67 11.32 13.31 6.90
C GLY A 67 12.54 14.09 6.40
N THR A 68 13.68 13.44 6.12
CA THR A 68 14.90 14.11 5.62
C THR A 68 14.77 14.47 4.13
N MET A 69 15.78 15.14 3.57
CA MET A 69 15.76 15.52 2.14
C MET A 69 16.14 14.38 1.17
N ALA A 70 16.40 13.19 1.70
CA ALA A 70 16.55 11.98 0.90
C ALA A 70 15.27 11.72 0.10
N SER A 71 15.41 11.49 -1.21
CA SER A 71 14.24 11.14 -2.03
C SER A 71 13.62 9.87 -1.50
N THR A 72 12.28 9.80 -1.50
CA THR A 72 11.46 8.70 -0.96
C THR A 72 11.54 8.52 0.57
N GLY A 73 12.19 9.43 1.29
CA GLY A 73 12.33 9.43 2.74
C GLY A 73 11.06 9.79 3.52
N GLY A 74 9.87 9.49 3.02
CA GLY A 74 8.58 9.80 3.69
C GLY A 74 7.91 8.60 4.37
N ARG A 75 8.58 7.44 4.43
CA ARG A 75 7.97 6.16 4.83
C ARG A 75 7.95 5.96 6.35
N TYR A 76 6.92 5.25 6.81
CA TYR A 76 6.82 4.67 8.16
C TYR A 76 6.24 3.26 8.09
N SER A 77 6.32 2.50 9.18
CA SER A 77 5.68 1.19 9.32
C SER A 77 4.80 1.12 10.55
N VAL A 78 3.78 0.28 10.47
CA VAL A 78 3.01 -0.22 11.60
C VAL A 78 3.35 -1.68 11.82
N VAL A 79 3.83 -2.02 13.01
CA VAL A 79 4.30 -3.35 13.38
C VAL A 79 3.52 -3.88 14.58
N THR A 80 3.07 -5.13 14.51
CA THR A 80 2.27 -5.79 15.55
C THR A 80 2.27 -7.31 15.34
N LYS A 81 1.66 -8.09 16.24
CA LYS A 81 1.22 -9.46 15.91
C LYS A 81 -0.08 -9.38 15.10
N GLY A 82 -0.09 -9.89 13.87
CA GLY A 82 -1.20 -9.77 12.93
C GLY A 82 -2.30 -10.80 13.20
N PRO A 83 -3.59 -10.41 13.18
CA PRO A 83 -4.71 -11.32 13.44
C PRO A 83 -5.00 -12.28 12.29
N LEU A 84 -4.59 -11.93 11.06
CA LEU A 84 -4.81 -12.79 9.89
C LEU A 84 -3.89 -14.02 9.89
N THR A 85 -2.64 -13.87 10.33
CA THR A 85 -1.62 -14.93 10.23
C THR A 85 -1.15 -15.47 11.58
N GLY A 86 -1.46 -14.77 12.68
CA GLY A 86 -0.90 -15.06 14.01
C GLY A 86 0.61 -14.77 14.12
N ALA A 87 1.23 -14.22 13.08
CA ALA A 87 2.67 -13.92 13.02
C ALA A 87 2.91 -12.40 13.05
N VAL A 88 4.19 -12.00 13.05
CA VAL A 88 4.58 -10.58 13.02
C VAL A 88 4.08 -9.92 11.71
N ALA A 89 3.31 -8.86 11.84
CA ALA A 89 2.77 -8.01 10.78
C ALA A 89 3.53 -6.68 10.74
N CYS A 90 3.91 -6.20 9.54
CA CYS A 90 4.83 -5.06 9.40
C CYS A 90 4.46 -4.09 8.27
N SER A 91 3.27 -3.52 8.28
CA SER A 91 2.72 -2.80 7.11
C SER A 91 3.38 -1.44 6.92
N ASN A 92 3.88 -1.17 5.71
CA ASN A 92 4.54 0.08 5.35
C ASN A 92 3.53 1.05 4.72
N SER A 93 3.63 2.33 5.05
CA SER A 93 2.90 3.39 4.37
C SER A 93 3.82 4.57 4.02
N GLY A 94 3.39 5.33 3.02
CA GLY A 94 3.99 6.60 2.62
C GLY A 94 3.13 7.78 3.06
N GLY A 95 3.00 8.77 2.18
CA GLY A 95 2.32 10.03 2.48
C GLY A 95 3.22 10.99 3.26
N TYR A 96 2.63 11.66 4.24
CA TYR A 96 3.26 12.72 5.03
C TYR A 96 3.30 12.41 6.53
N PHE A 97 2.45 11.50 7.01
CA PHE A 97 2.35 11.14 8.44
C PHE A 97 3.70 10.79 9.08
N GLY A 98 4.50 9.93 8.44
CA GLY A 98 5.80 9.50 8.99
C GLY A 98 6.79 10.66 9.16
N ALA A 99 6.80 11.62 8.23
CA ALA A 99 7.63 12.82 8.33
C ALA A 99 7.11 13.76 9.43
N GLU A 100 5.80 13.96 9.53
CA GLU A 100 5.17 14.78 10.57
C GLU A 100 5.49 14.27 11.98
N LEU A 101 5.47 12.93 12.17
CA LEU A 101 5.87 12.30 13.44
C LEU A 101 7.32 12.62 13.83
N LYS A 102 8.22 12.61 12.84
CA LYS A 102 9.62 13.02 13.04
C LYS A 102 9.74 14.51 13.33
N PHE A 103 8.98 15.36 12.65
CA PHE A 103 8.95 16.80 12.89
C PHE A 103 8.36 17.17 14.25
N ALA A 104 7.51 16.31 14.84
CA ALA A 104 7.04 16.45 16.22
C ALA A 104 8.12 16.04 17.25
N GLY A 105 9.14 15.29 16.81
CA GLY A 105 10.27 14.88 17.64
C GLY A 105 10.21 13.42 18.10
N TRP A 106 9.46 12.54 17.43
CA TRP A 106 9.30 11.14 17.83
C TRP A 106 9.82 10.19 16.76
N ASP A 107 10.59 9.18 17.18
CA ASP A 107 11.06 8.13 16.28
C ASP A 107 10.03 7.00 16.14
N MET A 108 9.28 6.72 17.21
CA MET A 108 8.26 5.66 17.26
C MET A 108 7.13 6.01 18.24
N ILE A 109 6.01 5.30 18.10
CA ILE A 109 4.92 5.23 19.08
C ILE A 109 4.68 3.75 19.38
N ILE A 110 4.69 3.35 20.65
CA ILE A 110 4.34 2.00 21.09
C ILE A 110 3.03 2.10 21.86
N ILE A 111 2.00 1.41 21.36
CA ILE A 111 0.64 1.43 21.90
C ILE A 111 0.32 0.07 22.52
N GLU A 112 -0.09 0.08 23.78
CA GLU A 112 -0.40 -1.10 24.59
C GLU A 112 -1.74 -0.93 25.33
N GLY A 113 -2.33 -2.05 25.75
CA GLY A 113 -3.65 -2.06 26.39
C GLY A 113 -4.80 -1.86 25.41
N ARG A 114 -5.97 -1.57 25.96
CA ARG A 114 -7.23 -1.28 25.25
C ARG A 114 -7.98 -0.20 26.03
N SER A 115 -8.44 0.84 25.33
CA SER A 115 -9.26 1.89 25.96
C SER A 115 -10.68 1.36 26.21
N PRO A 116 -11.34 1.70 27.34
CA PRO A 116 -12.72 1.30 27.60
C PRO A 116 -13.74 1.96 26.67
N GLN A 117 -13.35 3.05 25.99
CA GLN A 117 -14.18 3.82 25.06
C GLN A 117 -13.33 4.18 23.82
N PRO A 118 -13.95 4.47 22.65
CA PRO A 118 -13.22 5.01 21.50
C PRO A 118 -12.42 6.27 21.84
N VAL A 119 -11.12 6.25 21.53
CA VAL A 119 -10.20 7.38 21.71
C VAL A 119 -9.37 7.62 20.44
N TYR A 120 -8.76 8.80 20.34
CA TYR A 120 -7.69 9.07 19.40
C TYR A 120 -6.49 9.69 20.12
N LEU A 121 -5.30 9.43 19.61
CA LEU A 121 -4.06 10.02 20.12
C LEU A 121 -3.80 11.33 19.38
N HIS A 122 -3.72 12.44 20.11
CA HIS A 122 -3.32 13.73 19.58
C HIS A 122 -1.88 14.04 20.01
N ILE A 123 -1.01 14.35 19.06
CA ILE A 123 0.39 14.71 19.29
C ILE A 123 0.64 16.07 18.65
N GLU A 124 1.04 17.04 19.47
CA GLU A 124 1.53 18.34 19.02
C GLU A 124 2.93 18.55 19.61
N ASN A 125 3.95 18.35 18.77
CA ASN A 125 5.34 18.31 19.20
C ASN A 125 5.55 17.37 20.41
N GLU A 126 5.89 17.91 21.59
CA GLU A 126 6.13 17.11 22.80
C GLU A 126 4.87 16.79 23.60
N ARG A 127 3.76 17.49 23.33
CA ARG A 127 2.48 17.23 24.00
C ARG A 127 1.80 16.05 23.31
N ALA A 128 1.47 15.02 24.08
CA ALA A 128 0.71 13.86 23.62
C ALA A 128 -0.42 13.56 24.59
N GLU A 129 -1.64 13.42 24.08
CA GLU A 129 -2.85 13.21 24.88
C GLU A 129 -3.82 12.25 24.19
N LEU A 130 -4.52 11.45 24.99
CA LEU A 130 -5.63 10.61 24.52
C LEU A 130 -6.93 11.38 24.69
N LEU A 131 -7.66 11.55 23.61
CA LEU A 131 -8.90 12.32 23.58
C LEU A 131 -10.07 11.43 23.14
N PRO A 132 -11.30 11.69 23.62
CA PRO A 132 -12.48 10.93 23.21
C PRO A 132 -12.70 10.95 21.68
N ALA A 133 -13.11 9.82 21.12
CA ALA A 133 -13.38 9.63 19.70
C ALA A 133 -14.76 9.02 19.42
N GLY A 134 -15.70 9.12 20.37
CA GLY A 134 -17.04 8.52 20.21
C GLY A 134 -17.81 9.05 18.99
N ASP A 135 -17.62 10.31 18.62
CA ASP A 135 -18.23 10.93 17.44
C ASP A 135 -17.49 10.60 16.11
N LEU A 136 -16.26 10.11 16.21
CA LEU A 136 -15.44 9.63 15.09
C LEU A 136 -15.66 8.12 14.84
N TRP A 137 -16.08 7.37 15.85
CA TRP A 137 -16.37 5.95 15.70
C TRP A 137 -17.55 5.75 14.74
N GLY A 138 -17.43 4.80 13.80
CA GLY A 138 -18.37 4.58 12.70
C GLY A 138 -18.15 5.50 11.49
N ARG A 139 -17.22 6.46 11.56
CA ARG A 139 -16.88 7.35 10.44
C ARG A 139 -15.83 6.72 9.54
N THR A 140 -15.84 7.11 8.26
CA THR A 140 -14.80 6.76 7.30
C THR A 140 -13.47 7.40 7.68
N VAL A 141 -12.35 6.94 7.11
CA VAL A 141 -11.05 7.60 7.36
C VAL A 141 -11.03 9.03 6.83
N TRP A 142 -11.78 9.31 5.76
CA TRP A 142 -11.88 10.62 5.14
C TRP A 142 -12.64 11.61 6.01
N ASP A 143 -13.80 11.19 6.52
CA ASP A 143 -14.58 11.97 7.48
C ASP A 143 -13.77 12.20 8.76
N THR A 144 -13.09 11.15 9.26
CA THR A 144 -12.26 11.23 10.47
C THR A 144 -11.15 12.27 10.30
N GLU A 145 -10.44 12.25 9.18
CA GLU A 145 -9.39 13.20 8.88
C GLU A 145 -9.93 14.64 8.77
N ALA A 146 -11.03 14.85 8.05
CA ALA A 146 -11.67 16.16 7.92
C ALA A 146 -12.18 16.70 9.26
N MET A 147 -12.83 15.85 10.07
CA MET A 147 -13.34 16.21 11.39
C MET A 147 -12.22 16.59 12.35
N LEU A 148 -11.11 15.85 12.36
CA LEU A 148 -9.97 16.15 13.22
C LEU A 148 -9.25 17.45 12.83
N ARG A 149 -9.04 17.69 11.52
CA ARG A 149 -8.50 18.97 11.02
C ARG A 149 -9.39 20.14 11.41
N LYS A 150 -10.71 20.00 11.30
CA LYS A 150 -11.67 21.03 11.73
C LYS A 150 -11.67 21.24 13.24
N ARG A 151 -11.66 20.15 14.02
CA ARG A 151 -11.67 20.17 15.49
C ARG A 151 -10.47 20.91 16.06
N HIS A 152 -9.29 20.67 15.51
CA HIS A 152 -8.03 21.30 15.92
C HIS A 152 -7.72 22.59 15.16
N GLN A 153 -8.59 23.00 14.23
CA GLN A 153 -8.41 24.18 13.38
C GLN A 153 -7.05 24.21 12.65
N ASP A 154 -6.53 23.03 12.30
CA ASP A 154 -5.21 22.88 11.66
C ASP A 154 -5.33 22.04 10.38
N SER A 155 -5.21 22.72 9.23
CA SER A 155 -5.23 22.11 7.90
C SER A 155 -3.91 21.42 7.52
N LEU A 156 -2.89 21.44 8.38
CA LEU A 156 -1.62 20.74 8.21
C LEU A 156 -1.50 19.50 9.11
N LEU A 157 -2.43 19.31 10.06
CA LEU A 157 -2.52 18.12 10.90
C LEU A 157 -2.53 16.85 10.05
N ARG A 158 -1.65 15.89 10.38
CA ARG A 158 -1.59 14.59 9.70
C ARG A 158 -2.29 13.53 10.52
N VAL A 159 -3.21 12.82 9.88
CA VAL A 159 -4.04 11.81 10.54
C VAL A 159 -3.73 10.44 9.94
N SER A 160 -3.52 9.46 10.82
CA SER A 160 -3.47 8.04 10.50
C SER A 160 -4.60 7.37 11.26
N SER A 161 -5.56 6.75 10.57
CA SER A 161 -6.80 6.29 11.18
C SER A 161 -7.29 4.97 10.59
N ILE A 162 -8.20 4.32 11.31
CA ILE A 162 -8.98 3.19 10.80
C ILE A 162 -10.35 3.67 10.35
N GLY A 163 -10.90 3.03 9.32
CA GLY A 163 -12.31 3.18 8.97
C GLY A 163 -13.17 2.12 9.67
N ARG A 164 -14.40 1.95 9.19
CA ARG A 164 -15.36 1.00 9.76
C ARG A 164 -14.86 -0.44 9.73
N ALA A 165 -14.04 -0.82 8.73
CA ALA A 165 -13.48 -2.17 8.68
C ALA A 165 -12.55 -2.49 9.86
N GLY A 166 -11.75 -1.53 10.31
CA GLY A 166 -10.90 -1.69 11.50
C GLY A 166 -11.73 -1.80 12.79
N GLU A 167 -12.77 -0.97 12.92
CA GLU A 167 -13.70 -1.00 14.05
C GLU A 167 -14.45 -2.33 14.15
N ASN A 168 -14.83 -2.90 13.00
CA ASN A 168 -15.50 -4.19 12.88
C ASN A 168 -14.53 -5.40 12.92
N LEU A 169 -13.23 -5.17 13.17
CA LEU A 169 -12.21 -6.21 13.27
C LEU A 169 -12.12 -7.11 12.02
N VAL A 170 -12.32 -6.52 10.83
CA VAL A 170 -12.07 -7.19 9.54
C VAL A 170 -10.59 -7.61 9.52
N LEU A 171 -10.31 -8.91 9.29
CA LEU A 171 -8.97 -9.48 9.52
C LEU A 171 -7.89 -8.89 8.61
N PHE A 172 -8.30 -8.28 7.51
CA PHE A 172 -7.46 -7.56 6.56
C PHE A 172 -7.71 -6.04 6.57
N ALA A 173 -8.22 -5.50 7.68
CA ALA A 173 -8.34 -4.07 7.86
C ALA A 173 -6.96 -3.39 7.88
N ALA A 174 -6.90 -2.23 7.22
CA ALA A 174 -5.76 -1.37 7.05
C ALA A 174 -5.82 -0.16 7.98
N ILE A 175 -4.68 0.50 8.14
CA ILE A 175 -4.61 1.85 8.70
C ILE A 175 -4.28 2.81 7.55
N VAL A 176 -5.08 3.86 7.38
CA VAL A 176 -4.98 4.80 6.25
C VAL A 176 -4.58 6.18 6.74
N ASN A 177 -3.70 6.85 6.00
CA ASN A 177 -3.28 8.23 6.20
C ASN A 177 -3.32 9.01 4.89
N ASP A 178 -3.45 10.34 4.99
CA ASP A 178 -3.50 11.23 3.82
C ASP A 178 -4.54 10.73 2.78
N LEU A 179 -5.74 10.38 3.26
CA LEU A 179 -6.90 9.81 2.55
C LEU A 179 -6.71 8.44 1.85
N HIS A 180 -5.56 8.13 1.26
CA HIS A 180 -5.37 6.94 0.39
C HIS A 180 -3.98 6.33 0.47
N ARG A 181 -3.19 6.64 1.50
CA ARG A 181 -1.93 5.93 1.80
C ARG A 181 -2.19 4.91 2.89
N ALA A 182 -1.90 3.65 2.63
CA ALA A 182 -2.29 2.56 3.54
C ALA A 182 -1.07 1.81 4.09
N ALA A 183 -1.05 1.62 5.41
CA ALA A 183 -0.42 0.46 6.02
C ALA A 183 -1.40 -0.71 5.85
N GLY A 184 -1.42 -1.29 4.65
CA GLY A 184 -2.56 -2.07 4.15
C GLY A 184 -2.73 -3.46 4.75
N ARG A 185 -1.68 -4.30 4.70
CA ARG A 185 -1.83 -5.75 4.85
C ARG A 185 -1.76 -6.24 6.30
N SER A 186 -2.05 -7.53 6.48
CA SER A 186 -1.83 -8.29 7.72
C SER A 186 -2.70 -7.90 8.92
N GLY A 187 -3.75 -7.10 8.72
CA GLY A 187 -4.77 -6.82 9.74
C GLY A 187 -4.34 -5.81 10.80
N VAL A 188 -3.39 -4.91 10.49
CA VAL A 188 -2.95 -3.89 11.45
C VAL A 188 -4.08 -2.95 11.86
N GLY A 189 -5.06 -2.70 10.98
CA GLY A 189 -6.26 -1.92 11.29
C GLY A 189 -7.20 -2.61 12.28
N ALA A 190 -7.32 -3.94 12.22
CA ALA A 190 -8.11 -4.70 13.18
C ALA A 190 -7.47 -4.69 14.58
N VAL A 191 -6.13 -4.74 14.66
CA VAL A 191 -5.44 -4.57 15.95
C VAL A 191 -5.72 -3.18 16.53
N MET A 192 -5.63 -2.13 15.71
CA MET A 192 -5.93 -0.77 16.14
C MET A 192 -7.39 -0.62 16.62
N GLY A 193 -8.35 -1.19 15.89
CA GLY A 193 -9.75 -1.23 16.30
C GLY A 193 -10.00 -2.03 17.58
N SER A 194 -9.34 -3.18 17.76
CA SER A 194 -9.44 -4.00 18.98
C SER A 194 -8.98 -3.27 20.24
N LYS A 195 -8.25 -2.16 20.07
CA LYS A 195 -7.75 -1.33 21.16
C LYS A 195 -8.65 -0.11 21.43
N ASN A 196 -9.76 0.04 20.70
CA ASN A 196 -10.62 1.22 20.67
C ASN A 196 -9.86 2.51 20.34
N LEU A 197 -8.81 2.41 19.52
CA LEU A 197 -8.05 3.56 19.04
C LEU A 197 -8.48 3.89 17.62
N LYS A 198 -9.16 5.03 17.42
CA LYS A 198 -9.67 5.46 16.11
C LYS A 198 -8.59 6.06 15.21
N ALA A 199 -7.72 6.89 15.78
CA ALA A 199 -6.72 7.62 15.02
C ALA A 199 -5.50 7.99 15.85
N VAL A 200 -4.41 8.27 15.13
CA VAL A 200 -3.25 9.03 15.60
C VAL A 200 -3.19 10.30 14.75
N ALA A 201 -3.36 11.46 15.39
CA ALA A 201 -3.29 12.77 14.78
C ALA A 201 -2.03 13.48 15.26
N VAL A 202 -1.20 13.94 14.32
CA VAL A 202 0.12 14.50 14.62
C VAL A 202 0.29 15.84 13.94
N ARG A 203 0.79 16.81 14.70
CA ARG A 203 1.34 18.07 14.21
C ARG A 203 2.77 18.24 14.71
N GLY A 204 3.69 18.42 13.78
CA GLY A 204 5.11 18.58 14.04
C GLY A 204 5.66 19.85 13.41
N THR A 205 6.23 20.75 14.22
CA THR A 205 6.77 22.04 13.75
C THR A 205 8.24 22.25 14.07
N ARG A 206 8.91 21.27 14.70
CA ARG A 206 10.34 21.38 15.05
C ARG A 206 11.27 21.15 13.86
N GLY A 207 10.75 20.53 12.80
CA GLY A 207 11.55 20.04 11.69
C GLY A 207 12.46 18.88 12.09
N LEU A 208 13.46 18.59 11.27
CA LEU A 208 14.47 17.58 11.56
C LEU A 208 15.81 18.22 11.89
N GLY A 209 16.42 17.77 12.98
CA GLY A 209 17.80 18.05 13.34
C GLY A 209 18.70 16.82 13.24
N ASN A 210 19.93 16.94 13.75
CA ASN A 210 20.84 15.82 14.01
C ASN A 210 21.40 15.08 12.78
N ILE A 211 21.45 15.73 11.62
CA ILE A 211 22.27 15.27 10.49
C ILE A 211 23.73 15.53 10.87
N ALA A 212 24.53 14.46 10.98
CA ALA A 212 25.89 14.54 11.52
C ALA A 212 26.83 15.32 10.60
N ASP A 213 26.70 15.13 9.29
CA ASP A 213 27.41 15.88 8.25
C ASP A 213 26.39 16.35 7.20
N PRO A 214 25.86 17.58 7.32
CA PRO A 214 24.88 18.10 6.38
C PRO A 214 25.41 18.25 4.96
N GLN A 215 26.69 18.59 4.79
CA GLN A 215 27.28 18.81 3.47
C GLN A 215 27.44 17.49 2.72
N ALA A 216 28.03 16.47 3.36
CA ALA A 216 28.15 15.14 2.78
C ALA A 216 26.77 14.51 2.54
N PHE A 217 25.82 14.72 3.45
CA PHE A 217 24.44 14.25 3.28
C PHE A 217 23.80 14.86 2.04
N MET A 218 23.89 16.18 1.84
CA MET A 218 23.29 16.83 0.67
C MET A 218 23.98 16.45 -0.65
N ALA A 219 25.29 16.19 -0.62
CA ALA A 219 26.00 15.63 -1.77
C ALA A 219 25.45 14.24 -2.14
N ALA A 220 25.26 13.35 -1.14
CA ALA A 220 24.66 12.03 -1.34
C ALA A 220 23.20 12.09 -1.81
N VAL A 221 22.40 13.02 -1.26
CA VAL A 221 21.02 13.26 -1.70
C VAL A 221 20.97 13.69 -3.16
N THR A 222 21.82 14.63 -3.56
CA THR A 222 21.90 15.10 -4.96
C THR A 222 22.29 13.97 -5.90
N ALA A 223 23.31 13.19 -5.54
CA ALA A 223 23.72 12.03 -6.32
C ALA A 223 22.59 10.98 -6.44
N GLY A 224 21.90 10.67 -5.35
CA GLY A 224 20.78 9.72 -5.34
C GLY A 224 19.59 10.19 -6.16
N LYS A 225 19.24 11.49 -6.08
CA LYS A 225 18.19 12.08 -6.91
C LYS A 225 18.52 12.01 -8.40
N ARG A 226 19.79 12.23 -8.77
CA ARG A 226 20.25 12.09 -10.16
C ARG A 226 20.05 10.66 -10.67
N VAL A 227 20.44 9.65 -9.88
CA VAL A 227 20.23 8.23 -10.23
C VAL A 227 18.75 7.92 -10.48
N LEU A 228 17.84 8.46 -9.65
CA LEU A 228 16.40 8.26 -9.82
C LEU A 228 15.86 8.95 -11.09
N ALA A 229 16.35 10.16 -11.38
CA ALA A 229 15.92 10.93 -12.54
C ALA A 229 16.40 10.32 -13.87
N GLU A 230 17.63 9.79 -13.90
CA GLU A 230 18.25 9.21 -15.09
C GLU A 230 17.76 7.78 -15.40
N ASN A 231 17.12 7.11 -14.44
CA ASN A 231 16.59 5.77 -14.63
C ASN A 231 15.21 5.79 -15.31
N ALA A 232 15.02 4.98 -16.37
CA ALA A 232 13.78 4.96 -17.14
C ALA A 232 12.53 4.58 -16.32
N VAL A 233 12.66 3.72 -15.30
CA VAL A 233 11.52 3.32 -14.47
C VAL A 233 11.15 4.43 -13.48
N THR A 234 12.12 4.95 -12.72
CA THR A 234 11.85 5.94 -11.67
C THR A 234 11.73 7.37 -12.18
N GLY A 235 12.32 7.69 -13.34
CA GLY A 235 12.31 9.01 -13.96
C GLY A 235 11.24 9.19 -15.04
N GLN A 236 10.70 8.10 -15.62
CA GLN A 236 9.68 8.17 -16.69
C GLN A 236 8.49 7.24 -16.44
N GLY A 237 8.71 5.95 -16.23
CA GLY A 237 7.64 4.96 -16.10
C GLY A 237 6.70 5.22 -14.92
N LEU A 238 7.22 5.21 -13.69
CA LEU A 238 6.43 5.42 -12.47
C LEU A 238 5.78 6.81 -12.40
N PRO A 239 6.45 7.93 -12.77
CA PRO A 239 5.79 9.24 -12.83
C PRO A 239 4.57 9.25 -13.77
N THR A 240 4.68 8.64 -14.95
CA THR A 240 3.64 8.64 -16.00
C THR A 240 2.50 7.67 -15.71
N TYR A 241 2.83 6.44 -15.34
CA TYR A 241 1.87 5.33 -15.28
C TYR A 241 1.60 4.83 -13.85
N GLY A 242 2.36 5.29 -12.86
CA GLY A 242 2.33 4.71 -11.52
C GLY A 242 2.84 3.27 -11.53
N THR A 243 2.51 2.51 -10.49
CA THR A 243 2.87 1.09 -10.43
C THR A 243 2.11 0.24 -11.46
N GLN A 244 0.96 0.71 -11.93
CA GLN A 244 0.11 0.05 -12.93
C GLN A 244 0.79 -0.24 -14.27
N VAL A 245 1.94 0.39 -14.55
CA VAL A 245 2.76 0.06 -15.73
C VAL A 245 3.10 -1.43 -15.81
N LEU A 246 3.04 -2.14 -14.68
CA LEU A 246 3.29 -3.57 -14.60
C LEU A 246 2.15 -4.44 -15.15
N MET A 247 0.92 -3.92 -15.30
CA MET A 247 -0.25 -4.72 -15.68
C MET A 247 -0.05 -5.46 -17.01
N ASN A 248 0.23 -4.72 -18.09
CA ASN A 248 0.44 -5.31 -19.41
C ASN A 248 1.73 -6.14 -19.45
N VAL A 249 2.82 -5.64 -18.84
CA VAL A 249 4.11 -6.35 -18.80
C VAL A 249 3.99 -7.73 -18.17
N ILE A 250 3.38 -7.83 -16.99
CA ILE A 250 3.23 -9.10 -16.27
C ILE A 250 2.25 -10.03 -16.99
N ASN A 251 1.20 -9.47 -17.60
CA ASN A 251 0.25 -10.24 -18.39
C ASN A 251 0.87 -10.86 -19.64
N GLU A 252 1.63 -10.09 -20.42
CA GLU A 252 2.34 -10.57 -21.62
C GLU A 252 3.42 -11.61 -21.28
N MET A 253 4.04 -11.49 -20.11
CA MET A 253 4.99 -12.47 -19.61
C MET A 253 4.36 -13.82 -19.21
N GLY A 254 3.02 -13.91 -19.13
CA GLY A 254 2.34 -15.13 -18.69
C GLY A 254 2.44 -15.36 -17.18
N ALA A 255 2.47 -14.28 -16.39
CA ALA A 255 2.68 -14.32 -14.95
C ALA A 255 1.61 -13.53 -14.16
N SER A 256 0.44 -13.33 -14.75
CA SER A 256 -0.67 -12.55 -14.17
C SER A 256 -1.74 -13.50 -13.59
N PRO A 257 -1.78 -13.70 -12.26
CA PRO A 257 -2.75 -14.61 -11.66
C PRO A 257 -4.18 -14.15 -11.93
N THR A 258 -4.97 -15.05 -12.50
CA THR A 258 -6.28 -14.73 -13.06
C THR A 258 -7.32 -15.74 -12.58
N ARG A 259 -8.53 -15.26 -12.22
CA ARG A 259 -9.66 -16.05 -11.70
C ARG A 259 -9.26 -17.01 -10.58
N ASN A 260 -8.89 -16.45 -9.44
CA ASN A 260 -8.31 -17.15 -8.28
C ASN A 260 -7.13 -18.08 -8.65
N HIS A 261 -6.21 -17.59 -9.49
CA HIS A 261 -5.00 -18.31 -9.92
C HIS A 261 -5.28 -19.56 -10.80
N ARG A 262 -6.49 -19.70 -11.37
CA ARG A 262 -6.78 -20.76 -12.35
C ARG A 262 -6.00 -20.56 -13.66
N ASP A 263 -5.80 -19.29 -14.02
CA ASP A 263 -5.07 -18.88 -15.21
C ASP A 263 -3.88 -17.97 -14.85
N VAL A 264 -2.95 -17.82 -15.79
CA VAL A 264 -1.73 -17.00 -15.65
C VAL A 264 -1.70 -15.80 -16.60
N GLN A 265 -2.78 -15.59 -17.36
CA GLN A 265 -3.00 -14.45 -18.23
C GLN A 265 -4.48 -14.07 -18.18
N PHE A 266 -4.75 -12.78 -18.29
CA PHE A 266 -6.09 -12.22 -18.39
C PHE A 266 -6.28 -11.52 -19.72
N GLU A 267 -7.33 -11.92 -20.44
CA GLU A 267 -7.69 -11.32 -21.72
C GLU A 267 -8.14 -9.85 -21.57
N GLY A 268 -8.66 -9.47 -20.41
CA GLY A 268 -9.09 -8.11 -20.10
C GLY A 268 -8.00 -7.19 -19.57
N ALA A 269 -6.76 -7.64 -19.40
CA ALA A 269 -5.70 -6.89 -18.71
C ALA A 269 -5.46 -5.49 -19.33
N ARG A 270 -5.56 -5.38 -20.66
CA ARG A 270 -5.40 -4.09 -21.36
C ARG A 270 -6.43 -3.05 -20.91
N ARG A 271 -7.68 -3.46 -20.65
CA ARG A 271 -8.78 -2.56 -20.25
C ARG A 271 -8.62 -2.00 -18.83
N ILE A 272 -7.80 -2.65 -17.99
CA ILE A 272 -7.53 -2.22 -16.62
C ILE A 272 -6.06 -1.79 -16.40
N SER A 273 -5.34 -1.56 -17.49
CA SER A 273 -3.91 -1.24 -17.48
C SER A 273 -3.63 0.23 -17.16
N ALA A 274 -2.34 0.59 -17.03
CA ALA A 274 -1.98 1.98 -16.89
C ALA A 274 -2.33 2.82 -18.10
N GLU A 275 -2.19 2.25 -19.30
CA GLU A 275 -2.50 2.88 -20.57
C GLU A 275 -4.00 3.16 -20.67
N ALA A 276 -4.86 2.24 -20.22
CA ALA A 276 -6.30 2.46 -20.15
C ALA A 276 -6.67 3.66 -19.25
N MET A 277 -5.93 3.91 -18.16
CA MET A 277 -6.19 5.10 -17.32
C MET A 277 -5.91 6.42 -18.04
N HIS A 278 -5.10 6.41 -19.11
CA HIS A 278 -4.77 7.57 -19.95
C HIS A 278 -5.66 7.69 -21.19
N GLU A 279 -6.44 6.66 -21.52
CA GLU A 279 -7.39 6.71 -22.63
C GLU A 279 -8.57 7.63 -22.30
N GLN A 280 -9.04 8.40 -23.28
CA GLN A 280 -10.21 9.25 -23.12
C GLN A 280 -11.47 8.39 -23.15
N ARG A 281 -12.32 8.54 -22.14
CA ARG A 281 -13.62 7.89 -22.09
C ARG A 281 -14.53 8.42 -23.18
N ALA A 282 -15.36 7.53 -23.73
CA ALA A 282 -16.34 7.91 -24.74
C ALA A 282 -17.49 8.77 -24.19
N THR A 283 -17.76 8.67 -22.88
CA THR A 283 -18.89 9.33 -22.21
C THR A 283 -18.69 10.83 -22.01
N ASP A 284 -17.48 11.25 -21.60
CA ASP A 284 -17.18 12.65 -21.26
C ASP A 284 -15.89 13.20 -21.90
N GLY A 285 -15.18 12.39 -22.69
CA GLY A 285 -13.90 12.76 -23.33
C GLY A 285 -12.75 12.96 -22.35
N ARG A 286 -12.93 12.60 -21.07
CA ARG A 286 -11.90 12.75 -20.02
C ARG A 286 -11.18 11.43 -19.78
N THR A 287 -9.97 11.53 -19.25
CA THR A 287 -9.18 10.38 -18.79
C THR A 287 -9.57 9.99 -17.37
N HIS A 288 -9.34 8.73 -16.99
CA HIS A 288 -9.50 8.30 -15.59
C HIS A 288 -8.45 8.97 -14.71
N LEU A 289 -7.19 9.01 -15.17
CA LEU A 289 -6.10 9.66 -14.46
C LEU A 289 -6.24 11.19 -14.58
N VAL A 290 -6.35 11.87 -13.46
CA VAL A 290 -6.38 13.33 -13.37
C VAL A 290 -4.98 13.90 -13.20
N THR A 291 -4.22 13.33 -12.25
CA THR A 291 -2.85 13.77 -11.98
C THR A 291 -2.09 12.70 -11.18
N ASN A 292 -0.80 12.95 -10.95
CA ASN A 292 0.01 12.15 -10.06
C ASN A 292 0.26 12.84 -8.72
N GLN A 293 0.70 12.06 -7.71
CA GLN A 293 0.97 12.59 -6.37
C GLN A 293 2.19 11.94 -5.73
N ALA A 294 3.10 12.78 -5.23
CA ALA A 294 4.26 12.37 -4.46
C ALA A 294 3.95 12.15 -2.97
N CYS A 295 4.70 11.25 -2.34
CA CYS A 295 4.86 11.23 -0.88
C CYS A 295 5.84 12.33 -0.45
N CYS A 296 5.95 12.58 0.87
CA CYS A 296 6.89 13.55 1.42
C CYS A 296 8.33 13.33 0.89
N GLY A 297 8.92 14.39 0.31
CA GLY A 297 10.30 14.40 -0.20
C GLY A 297 10.56 13.53 -1.44
N CYS A 298 9.55 12.89 -2.03
CA CYS A 298 9.72 11.97 -3.15
C CYS A 298 9.82 12.69 -4.50
N THR A 299 10.84 12.37 -5.30
CA THR A 299 11.05 12.92 -6.66
C THR A 299 10.47 12.05 -7.78
N ILE A 300 9.75 10.97 -7.46
CA ILE A 300 9.21 10.00 -8.43
C ILE A 300 7.71 10.22 -8.69
N ALA A 301 6.94 10.58 -7.65
CA ALA A 301 5.49 10.83 -7.75
C ALA A 301 4.66 9.67 -8.35
N CYS A 302 4.83 8.42 -7.90
CA CYS A 302 4.09 7.28 -8.46
C CYS A 302 2.59 7.23 -8.11
N GLY A 303 2.12 7.94 -7.07
CA GLY A 303 0.72 7.90 -6.67
C GLY A 303 -0.19 8.42 -7.78
N ARG A 304 -1.33 7.78 -7.98
CA ARG A 304 -2.33 8.19 -8.98
C ARG A 304 -3.48 8.91 -8.29
N ILE A 305 -4.01 9.93 -8.93
CA ILE A 305 -5.26 10.58 -8.55
C ILE A 305 -6.21 10.43 -9.74
N SER A 306 -7.30 9.71 -9.52
CA SER A 306 -8.23 9.30 -10.58
C SER A 306 -9.65 9.74 -10.25
N ARG A 307 -10.46 9.96 -11.29
CA ARG A 307 -11.87 10.30 -11.16
C ARG A 307 -12.70 9.30 -11.96
N ILE A 308 -13.68 8.72 -11.28
CA ILE A 308 -14.64 7.77 -11.86
C ILE A 308 -15.62 8.54 -12.75
N ASP A 309 -15.98 7.98 -13.89
CA ASP A 309 -17.11 8.43 -14.71
C ASP A 309 -18.40 8.46 -13.88
N GLU A 310 -19.01 9.64 -13.78
CA GLU A 310 -20.22 9.88 -12.99
C GLU A 310 -21.42 9.09 -13.52
N SER A 311 -21.41 8.68 -14.80
CA SER A 311 -22.45 7.85 -15.40
C SER A 311 -22.28 6.36 -15.10
N HIS A 312 -21.13 5.94 -14.58
CA HIS A 312 -20.84 4.54 -14.31
C HIS A 312 -21.75 3.98 -13.21
N PHE A 313 -22.28 2.76 -13.39
CA PHE A 313 -23.31 2.19 -12.50
C PHE A 313 -22.87 2.13 -11.03
N SER A 314 -21.55 2.00 -10.79
CA SER A 314 -21.00 1.92 -9.43
C SER A 314 -21.16 3.22 -8.64
N VAL A 315 -21.25 4.38 -9.32
CA VAL A 315 -21.34 5.71 -8.71
C VAL A 315 -22.48 6.59 -9.24
N ALA A 316 -23.26 6.17 -10.23
CA ALA A 316 -24.30 6.98 -10.88
C ALA A 316 -25.34 7.60 -9.94
N ASN A 317 -25.57 6.98 -8.78
CA ASN A 317 -26.48 7.49 -7.74
C ASN A 317 -25.75 7.84 -6.43
N LYS A 318 -24.45 8.14 -6.51
CA LYS A 318 -23.57 8.36 -5.36
C LYS A 318 -22.68 9.60 -5.57
N PRO A 319 -23.26 10.82 -5.53
CA PRO A 319 -22.53 12.06 -5.79
C PRO A 319 -21.36 12.30 -4.84
N GLN A 320 -21.36 11.70 -3.66
CA GLN A 320 -20.24 11.73 -2.72
C GLN A 320 -18.94 11.11 -3.27
N TYR A 321 -18.99 10.37 -4.39
CA TYR A 321 -17.84 9.78 -5.06
C TYR A 321 -17.49 10.45 -6.40
N TRP A 322 -18.16 11.54 -6.78
CA TRP A 322 -17.91 12.27 -8.02
C TRP A 322 -16.77 13.29 -7.92
N TRP A 323 -15.65 12.87 -7.36
CA TRP A 323 -14.46 13.69 -7.19
C TRP A 323 -13.19 12.86 -7.40
N ALA A 324 -12.05 13.54 -7.56
CA ALA A 324 -10.79 12.88 -7.86
C ALA A 324 -10.11 12.37 -6.58
N SER A 325 -9.95 11.06 -6.45
CA SER A 325 -9.43 10.39 -5.24
C SER A 325 -8.24 9.47 -5.57
N GLY A 326 -7.71 8.78 -4.56
CA GLY A 326 -6.59 7.84 -4.73
C GLY A 326 -6.86 6.79 -5.79
N GLY A 327 -6.01 6.76 -6.82
CA GLY A 327 -6.11 5.84 -7.95
C GLY A 327 -5.61 4.43 -7.63
N LEU A 328 -5.76 3.54 -8.61
CA LEU A 328 -5.29 2.16 -8.51
C LEU A 328 -3.76 2.07 -8.54
N GLU A 329 -3.19 1.39 -7.54
CA GLU A 329 -1.85 0.80 -7.62
C GLU A 329 -1.95 -0.59 -8.28
N TYR A 330 -0.87 -1.10 -8.89
CA TYR A 330 -0.86 -2.37 -9.63
C TYR A 330 -1.57 -3.49 -8.89
N GLU A 331 -1.19 -3.72 -7.63
CA GLU A 331 -1.74 -4.82 -6.85
C GLU A 331 -3.24 -4.67 -6.54
N ALA A 332 -3.74 -3.43 -6.44
CA ALA A 332 -5.16 -3.21 -6.30
C ALA A 332 -5.89 -3.57 -7.60
N ALA A 333 -5.40 -3.14 -8.77
CA ALA A 333 -6.08 -3.54 -10.02
C ALA A 333 -5.94 -5.03 -10.33
N TRP A 334 -4.80 -5.64 -10.01
CA TRP A 334 -4.64 -7.09 -10.17
C TRP A 334 -5.63 -7.84 -9.27
N ALA A 335 -5.64 -7.53 -7.97
CA ALA A 335 -6.45 -8.26 -7.00
C ALA A 335 -7.96 -8.02 -7.19
N LEU A 336 -8.37 -6.82 -7.61
CA LEU A 336 -9.77 -6.47 -7.85
C LEU A 336 -10.23 -6.90 -9.27
N GLY A 337 -9.33 -6.85 -10.25
CA GLY A 337 -9.58 -7.17 -11.65
C GLY A 337 -9.24 -8.61 -12.01
N ASN A 338 -8.01 -8.83 -12.50
CA ASN A 338 -7.54 -10.13 -13.03
C ASN A 338 -7.87 -11.31 -12.10
N ALA A 339 -7.59 -11.18 -10.81
CA ALA A 339 -7.82 -12.25 -9.83
C ALA A 339 -9.31 -12.62 -9.71
N ASN A 340 -10.23 -11.72 -10.08
CA ASN A 340 -11.68 -11.93 -10.11
C ASN A 340 -12.25 -12.03 -11.53
N GLY A 341 -11.41 -11.98 -12.57
CA GLY A 341 -11.83 -11.93 -13.97
C GLY A 341 -12.56 -10.64 -14.37
N VAL A 342 -12.48 -9.56 -13.59
CA VAL A 342 -13.17 -8.28 -13.84
C VAL A 342 -12.27 -7.34 -14.64
N ASP A 343 -12.78 -6.80 -15.74
CA ASP A 343 -12.08 -5.93 -16.69
C ASP A 343 -12.66 -4.50 -16.77
N ASP A 344 -13.49 -4.14 -15.80
CA ASP A 344 -14.15 -2.84 -15.68
C ASP A 344 -13.34 -1.90 -14.77
N LEU A 345 -12.54 -1.04 -15.40
CA LEU A 345 -11.64 -0.11 -14.70
C LEU A 345 -12.36 0.79 -13.69
N GLU A 346 -13.60 1.20 -13.96
CA GLU A 346 -14.36 2.07 -13.05
C GLU A 346 -14.91 1.29 -11.85
N ALA A 347 -15.33 0.04 -12.03
CA ALA A 347 -15.69 -0.84 -10.93
C ALA A 347 -14.47 -1.13 -10.02
N LEU A 348 -13.30 -1.39 -10.61
CA LEU A 348 -12.06 -1.57 -9.85
C LEU A 348 -11.71 -0.32 -9.05
N GLN A 349 -11.77 0.85 -9.68
CA GLN A 349 -11.50 2.13 -9.02
C GLN A 349 -12.49 2.40 -7.88
N TYR A 350 -13.77 2.06 -8.05
CA TYR A 350 -14.78 2.17 -7.01
C TYR A 350 -14.51 1.24 -5.82
N ALA A 351 -14.19 -0.03 -6.07
CA ALA A 351 -13.86 -0.96 -5.00
C ALA A 351 -12.59 -0.53 -4.22
N ASN A 352 -11.57 -0.06 -4.92
CA ASN A 352 -10.36 0.50 -4.30
C ASN A 352 -10.65 1.78 -3.51
N LEU A 353 -11.56 2.62 -4.00
CA LEU A 353 -12.03 3.81 -3.29
C LEU A 353 -12.63 3.43 -1.93
N LEU A 354 -13.52 2.44 -1.89
CA LEU A 354 -14.09 1.92 -0.63
C LEU A 354 -13.01 1.30 0.27
N CYS A 355 -12.03 0.60 -0.30
CA CYS A 355 -10.90 0.08 0.49
C CYS A 355 -10.11 1.21 1.17
N ASN A 356 -9.90 2.32 0.48
CA ASN A 356 -9.23 3.49 1.07
C ASN A 356 -10.12 4.19 2.09
N GLU A 357 -11.40 4.43 1.78
CA GLU A 357 -12.38 5.14 2.62
C GLU A 357 -12.67 4.40 3.94
N ASP A 358 -12.71 3.07 3.91
CA ASP A 358 -13.06 2.25 5.07
C ASP A 358 -11.89 1.51 5.72
N GLY A 359 -10.69 1.64 5.14
CA GLY A 359 -9.46 1.05 5.67
C GLY A 359 -9.44 -0.46 5.51
N MET A 360 -9.42 -0.95 4.27
CA MET A 360 -9.29 -2.36 3.92
C MET A 360 -8.11 -2.58 2.98
N ASP A 361 -7.47 -3.75 3.09
CA ASP A 361 -6.48 -4.20 2.11
C ASP A 361 -7.16 -4.65 0.80
N PRO A 362 -6.99 -3.96 -0.33
CA PRO A 362 -7.61 -4.37 -1.60
C PRO A 362 -7.08 -5.73 -2.09
N ILE A 363 -5.87 -6.13 -1.67
CA ILE A 363 -5.28 -7.41 -2.09
C ILE A 363 -6.00 -8.57 -1.42
N SER A 364 -6.07 -8.56 -0.09
CA SER A 364 -6.76 -9.61 0.67
C SER A 364 -8.27 -9.60 0.42
N PHE A 365 -8.87 -8.42 0.25
CA PHE A 365 -10.26 -8.30 -0.17
C PHE A 365 -10.49 -8.95 -1.55
N GLY A 366 -9.70 -8.58 -2.56
CA GLY A 366 -9.79 -9.14 -3.91
C GLY A 366 -9.59 -10.65 -3.94
N ALA A 367 -8.59 -11.18 -3.22
CA ALA A 367 -8.40 -12.62 -3.08
C ALA A 367 -9.58 -13.32 -2.39
N THR A 368 -10.21 -12.67 -1.41
CA THR A 368 -11.41 -13.20 -0.75
C THR A 368 -12.61 -13.23 -1.70
N VAL A 369 -12.79 -12.20 -2.51
CA VAL A 369 -13.82 -12.17 -3.56
C VAL A 369 -13.58 -13.26 -4.60
N GLY A 370 -12.34 -13.47 -5.04
CA GLY A 370 -12.00 -14.50 -6.02
C GLY A 370 -12.32 -15.91 -5.51
N ALA A 371 -12.08 -16.17 -4.23
CA ALA A 371 -12.49 -17.41 -3.59
C ALA A 371 -14.02 -17.56 -3.52
N VAL A 372 -14.75 -16.48 -3.23
CA VAL A 372 -16.23 -16.49 -3.24
C VAL A 372 -16.78 -16.78 -4.63
N MET A 373 -16.23 -16.14 -5.68
CA MET A 373 -16.64 -16.36 -7.06
C MET A 373 -16.38 -17.79 -7.52
N GLU A 374 -15.23 -18.37 -7.16
CA GLU A 374 -14.93 -19.76 -7.46
C GLU A 374 -15.90 -20.73 -6.76
N LEU A 375 -16.15 -20.51 -5.46
CA LEU A 375 -17.09 -21.35 -4.70
C LEU A 375 -18.53 -21.21 -5.24
N TYR A 376 -18.91 -20.04 -5.76
CA TYR A 376 -20.18 -19.83 -6.44
C TYR A 376 -20.26 -20.61 -7.75
N GLU A 377 -19.24 -20.52 -8.62
CA GLU A 377 -19.20 -21.28 -9.89
C GLU A 377 -19.19 -22.79 -9.67
N LEU A 378 -18.57 -23.27 -8.59
CA LEU A 378 -18.59 -24.68 -8.20
C LEU A 378 -19.92 -25.14 -7.58
N GLY A 379 -20.88 -24.22 -7.39
CA GLY A 379 -22.17 -24.51 -6.75
C GLY A 379 -22.08 -24.79 -5.24
N VAL A 380 -20.96 -24.42 -4.60
CA VAL A 380 -20.77 -24.56 -3.14
C VAL A 380 -21.46 -23.42 -2.39
N LEU A 381 -21.46 -22.21 -2.97
CA LEU A 381 -22.23 -21.08 -2.49
C LEU A 381 -23.37 -20.80 -3.46
N SER A 382 -24.57 -20.53 -2.94
CA SER A 382 -25.73 -20.13 -3.72
C SER A 382 -25.97 -18.62 -3.70
N LYS A 383 -26.75 -18.13 -4.67
CA LYS A 383 -27.16 -16.71 -4.74
C LYS A 383 -27.90 -16.29 -3.47
N ASP A 384 -28.74 -17.17 -2.93
CA ASP A 384 -29.53 -16.90 -1.73
C ASP A 384 -28.63 -16.72 -0.49
N GLU A 385 -27.51 -17.45 -0.42
CA GLU A 385 -26.54 -17.32 0.69
C GLU A 385 -25.69 -16.05 0.61
N ILE A 386 -25.32 -15.62 -0.60
CA ILE A 386 -24.39 -14.49 -0.79
C ILE A 386 -25.09 -13.18 -1.20
N GLY A 387 -26.37 -13.26 -1.58
CA GLY A 387 -27.24 -12.13 -1.92
C GLY A 387 -27.09 -11.56 -3.32
N ILE A 388 -26.25 -12.14 -4.19
CA ILE A 388 -26.00 -11.67 -5.56
C ILE A 388 -25.45 -12.79 -6.44
N ASP A 389 -25.69 -12.72 -7.75
CA ASP A 389 -24.99 -13.55 -8.73
C ASP A 389 -23.51 -13.15 -8.78
N ALA A 390 -22.62 -14.10 -8.48
CA ALA A 390 -21.18 -13.85 -8.36
C ALA A 390 -20.30 -14.77 -9.23
N PRO A 391 -20.56 -14.93 -10.55
CA PRO A 391 -19.60 -15.58 -11.43
C PRO A 391 -18.31 -14.74 -11.55
N PHE A 392 -17.20 -15.36 -11.98
CA PHE A 392 -16.02 -14.57 -12.34
C PHE A 392 -16.37 -13.54 -13.42
N GLY A 393 -15.79 -12.34 -13.30
CA GLY A 393 -16.06 -11.20 -14.18
C GLY A 393 -17.26 -10.34 -13.81
N SER A 394 -18.00 -10.67 -12.73
CA SER A 394 -19.09 -9.82 -12.27
C SER A 394 -18.58 -8.55 -11.54
N ALA A 395 -18.49 -7.44 -12.28
CA ALA A 395 -18.18 -6.11 -11.73
C ALA A 395 -19.20 -5.67 -10.66
N ALA A 396 -20.48 -6.03 -10.85
CA ALA A 396 -21.55 -5.75 -9.89
C ALA A 396 -21.34 -6.50 -8.56
N ALA A 397 -20.97 -7.79 -8.61
CA ALA A 397 -20.66 -8.56 -7.41
C ALA A 397 -19.44 -8.00 -6.67
N LEU A 398 -18.38 -7.64 -7.39
CA LEU A 398 -17.19 -7.01 -6.80
C LEU A 398 -17.56 -5.73 -6.03
N CYS A 399 -18.33 -4.81 -6.66
CA CYS A 399 -18.78 -3.57 -6.03
C CYS A 399 -19.65 -3.85 -4.80
N ARG A 400 -20.58 -4.80 -4.91
CA ARG A 400 -21.49 -5.16 -3.82
C ARG A 400 -20.75 -5.74 -2.62
N PHE A 401 -19.79 -6.64 -2.84
CA PHE A 401 -18.98 -7.20 -1.76
C PHE A 401 -18.08 -6.15 -1.10
N ALA A 402 -17.58 -5.19 -1.86
CA ALA A 402 -16.81 -4.07 -1.31
C ALA A 402 -17.67 -3.23 -0.36
N GLU A 403 -18.91 -2.89 -0.76
CA GLU A 403 -19.87 -2.15 0.08
C GLU A 403 -20.22 -2.91 1.36
N MET A 404 -20.50 -4.22 1.26
CA MET A 404 -20.86 -5.07 2.40
C MET A 404 -19.70 -5.19 3.39
N THR A 405 -18.48 -5.37 2.89
CA THR A 405 -17.29 -5.49 3.75
C THR A 405 -17.00 -4.15 4.44
N ALA A 406 -17.07 -3.05 3.68
CA ALA A 406 -16.81 -1.71 4.16
C ALA A 406 -17.78 -1.25 5.25
N ARG A 407 -19.08 -1.48 5.06
CA ARG A 407 -20.14 -0.92 5.92
C ARG A 407 -20.53 -1.85 7.07
N ASP A 408 -20.67 -3.14 6.76
CA ASP A 408 -21.25 -4.12 7.69
C ASP A 408 -20.18 -5.00 8.33
N GLY A 409 -18.90 -4.83 7.94
CA GLY A 409 -17.80 -5.68 8.41
C GLY A 409 -17.91 -7.14 7.97
N ARG A 410 -18.81 -7.45 7.03
CA ARG A 410 -19.05 -8.80 6.53
C ARG A 410 -17.88 -9.23 5.68
N GLN A 411 -17.24 -10.34 6.05
CA GLN A 411 -16.16 -10.96 5.29
C GLN A 411 -16.38 -12.47 5.23
N ALA A 412 -16.07 -13.09 4.09
CA ALA A 412 -15.98 -14.53 4.05
C ALA A 412 -14.81 -15.01 4.92
N ARG A 413 -15.03 -16.02 5.75
CA ARG A 413 -14.00 -16.58 6.63
C ARG A 413 -13.76 -18.04 6.27
N ALA A 414 -12.48 -18.43 6.22
CA ALA A 414 -12.12 -19.80 6.49
C ALA A 414 -12.06 -19.98 8.00
N SER A 415 -12.97 -20.77 8.59
CA SER A 415 -12.89 -21.13 10.00
C SER A 415 -12.16 -22.46 10.15
N GLU A 416 -11.19 -22.57 11.04
CA GLU A 416 -10.89 -23.89 11.61
C GLU A 416 -12.05 -24.30 12.53
N GLY A 417 -12.60 -25.48 12.32
CA GLY A 417 -13.47 -26.12 13.30
C GLY A 417 -12.62 -26.68 14.43
N LEU A 418 -12.24 -25.86 15.40
CA LEU A 418 -11.75 -26.35 16.69
C LEU A 418 -12.93 -26.91 17.50
N SER A 419 -13.25 -28.19 17.28
CA SER A 419 -13.98 -28.99 18.25
C SER A 419 -13.09 -30.14 18.72
N GLY A 420 -12.48 -29.91 19.88
CA GLY A 420 -12.22 -30.88 20.95
C GLY A 420 -11.70 -32.27 20.61
N ARG A 421 -10.50 -32.56 21.14
CA ARG A 421 -9.97 -33.89 21.50
C ARG A 421 -9.96 -34.91 20.37
N HIS A 422 -8.76 -35.28 19.91
CA HIS A 422 -8.22 -36.63 19.78
C HIS A 422 -7.00 -36.54 18.85
N GLY A 423 -5.87 -37.11 19.30
CA GLY A 423 -4.59 -36.99 18.64
C GLY A 423 -4.58 -37.67 17.27
N SER A 424 -4.45 -36.87 16.21
CA SER A 424 -3.72 -37.23 15.00
C SER A 424 -3.52 -35.95 14.18
N GLY A 425 -2.27 -35.56 13.94
CA GLY A 425 -1.90 -34.28 13.33
C GLY A 425 -2.25 -34.16 11.85
N ARG A 426 -3.47 -33.71 11.54
CA ARG A 426 -3.84 -33.15 10.23
C ARG A 426 -4.71 -31.90 10.41
N LEU A 427 -4.19 -30.76 9.98
CA LEU A 427 -4.90 -29.46 9.94
C LEU A 427 -6.07 -29.56 8.94
N GLU A 428 -7.29 -29.31 9.41
CA GLU A 428 -8.50 -29.27 8.59
C GLU A 428 -8.96 -27.82 8.40
N TRP A 429 -8.86 -27.30 7.18
CA TRP A 429 -9.38 -25.99 6.80
C TRP A 429 -10.84 -26.12 6.38
N SER A 430 -11.77 -25.45 7.06
CA SER A 430 -13.16 -25.33 6.61
C SER A 430 -13.47 -23.89 6.20
N VAL A 431 -13.97 -23.65 5.00
CA VAL A 431 -14.54 -22.33 4.68
C VAL A 431 -15.93 -22.27 5.30
N ARG A 432 -16.08 -21.56 6.42
CA ARG A 432 -17.40 -21.20 6.95
C ARG A 432 -17.56 -19.72 6.79
N VAL A 433 -18.35 -19.33 5.81
CA VAL A 433 -18.91 -17.99 5.73
C VAL A 433 -19.90 -17.82 6.87
N HIS A 434 -19.38 -17.60 8.09
CA HIS A 434 -20.21 -17.07 9.17
C HIS A 434 -20.45 -15.59 8.86
N HIS A 435 -21.73 -15.19 8.81
CA HIS A 435 -22.23 -13.81 8.68
C HIS A 435 -22.54 -13.23 7.28
N LEU A 436 -22.75 -14.02 6.21
CA LEU A 436 -23.41 -13.49 4.98
C LEU A 436 -24.95 -13.48 5.05
N ARG A 437 -25.56 -13.82 6.19
CA ARG A 437 -27.01 -13.75 6.33
C ARG A 437 -27.47 -12.30 6.25
N MET A 438 -28.13 -11.93 5.15
CA MET A 438 -29.04 -10.80 5.14
C MET A 438 -30.19 -11.18 6.08
N ASP A 439 -30.40 -10.40 7.14
CA ASP A 439 -31.56 -10.61 8.01
C ASP A 439 -32.82 -10.33 7.19
N ASP A 440 -33.47 -11.40 6.73
CA ASP A 440 -34.88 -11.38 6.42
C ASP A 440 -35.59 -12.19 7.51
N GLU A 441 -36.38 -11.48 8.32
CA GLU A 441 -37.31 -12.09 9.26
C GLU A 441 -38.36 -12.85 8.45
N ARG A 442 -38.15 -14.17 8.25
CA ARG A 442 -39.17 -15.24 8.21
C ARG A 442 -38.60 -16.52 7.57
N HIS A 443 -38.20 -17.49 8.39
CA HIS A 443 -38.54 -18.94 8.31
C HIS A 443 -37.50 -19.89 8.95
N PRO A 444 -37.95 -21.02 9.56
CA PRO A 444 -37.09 -21.91 10.32
C PRO A 444 -36.44 -23.02 9.47
N ALA A 445 -35.18 -23.30 9.82
CA ALA A 445 -34.43 -24.57 9.77
C ALA A 445 -34.64 -25.55 8.59
N ALA A 446 -33.55 -25.79 7.85
CA ALA A 446 -33.27 -27.06 7.17
C ALA A 446 -31.83 -27.51 7.50
N GLY A 447 -31.62 -28.82 7.63
CA GLY A 447 -30.59 -29.46 8.46
C GLY A 447 -29.16 -29.52 7.92
N PRO A 448 -28.20 -30.07 8.69
CA PRO A 448 -26.78 -29.94 8.42
C PRO A 448 -26.25 -31.03 7.49
N GLY A 449 -26.06 -30.71 6.21
CA GLY A 449 -25.23 -31.49 5.30
C GLY A 449 -23.75 -31.17 5.53
N ARG A 450 -23.01 -32.03 6.23
CA ARG A 450 -21.55 -31.90 6.40
C ARG A 450 -20.83 -32.54 5.22
N LEU A 451 -20.32 -31.75 4.28
CA LEU A 451 -19.34 -32.21 3.29
C LEU A 451 -17.99 -31.49 3.49
N ARG A 452 -16.92 -32.29 3.53
CA ARG A 452 -15.53 -31.87 3.82
C ARG A 452 -14.76 -31.76 2.50
N TRP A 453 -14.23 -30.59 2.16
CA TRP A 453 -13.30 -30.42 1.04
C TRP A 453 -12.14 -29.47 1.39
N ARG A 454 -10.96 -29.74 0.81
CA ARG A 454 -9.69 -29.02 1.05
C ARG A 454 -9.55 -27.84 0.09
N LEU A 455 -9.40 -26.62 0.62
CA LEU A 455 -8.93 -25.46 -0.16
C LEU A 455 -7.44 -25.22 0.12
N VAL A 456 -6.65 -25.03 -0.93
CA VAL A 456 -5.29 -24.48 -0.82
C VAL A 456 -5.41 -22.96 -0.97
N ALA A 457 -5.37 -22.23 0.14
CA ALA A 457 -5.28 -20.78 0.14
C ALA A 457 -3.88 -20.33 -0.33
N GLY A 458 -3.62 -20.44 -1.63
CA GLY A 458 -2.40 -19.98 -2.27
C GLY A 458 -2.40 -18.46 -2.45
N SER A 459 -2.25 -17.69 -1.36
CA SER A 459 -1.75 -16.29 -1.34
C SER A 459 -2.02 -15.60 -0.01
N ALA A 460 -3.09 -15.97 0.71
CA ALA A 460 -3.42 -15.41 2.03
C ALA A 460 -2.45 -15.89 3.13
N ALA A 461 -1.89 -17.10 2.98
CA ALA A 461 -0.92 -17.70 3.91
C ALA A 461 0.55 -17.55 3.47
N ALA A 462 0.81 -16.90 2.33
CA ALA A 462 2.18 -16.60 1.94
C ALA A 462 2.72 -15.45 2.80
N ASP A 463 3.53 -15.80 3.80
CA ASP A 463 4.51 -14.90 4.38
C ASP A 463 5.18 -14.06 3.26
N ARG A 464 5.56 -12.82 3.58
CA ARG A 464 5.94 -11.73 2.65
C ARG A 464 7.02 -12.03 1.62
N ARG A 465 7.59 -13.23 1.63
CA ARG A 465 8.55 -13.72 0.64
C ARG A 465 8.05 -13.68 -0.81
N ALA A 466 6.75 -13.56 -1.08
CA ALA A 466 6.27 -13.67 -2.46
C ALA A 466 6.72 -12.50 -3.37
N HIS A 467 6.60 -11.21 -2.97
CA HIS A 467 6.80 -10.11 -3.93
C HIS A 467 7.45 -8.81 -3.41
N LEU A 468 7.48 -8.52 -2.09
CA LEU A 468 7.92 -7.21 -1.58
C LEU A 468 9.40 -7.16 -1.14
N GLU A 469 10.10 -8.29 -1.10
CA GLU A 469 11.54 -8.33 -0.84
C GLU A 469 12.31 -8.91 -2.04
N PRO A 470 13.16 -8.13 -2.72
CA PRO A 470 14.04 -8.69 -3.73
C PRO A 470 15.29 -9.25 -3.04
N ARG A 471 15.36 -10.57 -2.82
CA ARG A 471 16.65 -11.23 -2.55
C ARG A 471 16.77 -12.60 -3.22
N ALA A 472 17.33 -12.59 -4.42
CA ALA A 472 18.22 -13.67 -4.84
C ALA A 472 19.48 -13.60 -3.96
N ARG A 473 19.60 -14.48 -2.96
CA ARG A 473 20.90 -14.76 -2.33
C ARG A 473 21.69 -15.65 -3.28
N VAL A 474 22.76 -15.12 -3.84
CA VAL A 474 23.86 -15.93 -4.38
C VAL A 474 24.57 -16.54 -3.17
N GLN A 475 24.44 -17.85 -2.96
CA GLN A 475 25.33 -18.61 -2.08
C GLN A 475 26.60 -18.98 -2.86
N PRO A 476 27.80 -18.84 -2.27
CA PRO A 476 29.01 -19.35 -2.87
C PRO A 476 29.15 -20.86 -2.61
N GLY A 477 29.22 -21.65 -3.69
CA GLY A 477 30.02 -22.86 -3.83
C GLY A 477 29.74 -24.05 -2.90
N GLY A 478 28.99 -25.03 -3.40
CA GLY A 478 28.99 -26.41 -2.89
C GLY A 478 28.47 -27.37 -3.97
N ARG A 479 29.35 -28.25 -4.47
CA ARG A 479 29.07 -29.18 -5.57
C ARG A 479 27.94 -30.15 -5.22
N HIS A 480 26.91 -30.29 -6.05
CA HIS A 480 26.26 -31.58 -6.32
C HIS A 480 25.46 -31.58 -7.64
N HIS A 481 25.30 -32.79 -8.18
CA HIS A 481 24.97 -33.16 -9.56
C HIS A 481 23.55 -32.80 -10.04
N ARG A 482 23.50 -32.47 -11.35
CA ARG A 482 22.38 -32.50 -12.32
C ARG A 482 21.01 -33.00 -11.83
N GLN A 483 19.99 -32.14 -11.96
CA GLN A 483 18.81 -32.34 -12.82
C GLN A 483 18.21 -30.97 -13.18
N GLY A 484 17.76 -30.84 -14.44
CA GLY A 484 17.65 -29.56 -15.14
C GLY A 484 16.31 -28.83 -15.05
N ARG A 485 16.33 -27.66 -15.73
CA ARG A 485 15.27 -26.65 -15.96
C ARG A 485 15.11 -25.62 -14.83
N HIS A 486 15.84 -24.52 -14.93
CA HIS A 486 15.42 -23.14 -14.60
C HIS A 486 16.61 -22.19 -14.86
N ALA A 487 16.81 -21.82 -16.12
CA ALA A 487 17.73 -20.73 -16.51
C ALA A 487 17.33 -20.19 -17.88
N ALA A 488 16.16 -19.53 -17.96
CA ALA A 488 15.67 -18.90 -19.19
C ALA A 488 15.33 -17.40 -19.04
N ALA A 489 15.18 -16.89 -17.81
CA ALA A 489 14.73 -15.51 -17.59
C ALA A 489 15.84 -14.44 -17.70
N ALA A 490 17.11 -14.78 -17.43
CA ALA A 490 18.22 -13.82 -17.44
C ALA A 490 18.90 -13.67 -18.82
N ALA A 491 18.74 -14.64 -19.72
CA ALA A 491 19.30 -14.57 -21.07
C ALA A 491 18.43 -13.73 -22.02
N ALA A 492 17.10 -13.70 -21.81
CA ALA A 492 16.17 -12.97 -22.66
C ALA A 492 16.39 -11.44 -22.65
N GLN A 493 16.81 -10.86 -21.51
CA GLN A 493 17.03 -9.41 -21.38
C GLN A 493 18.25 -8.88 -22.16
N ARG A 494 19.29 -9.69 -22.38
CA ARG A 494 20.44 -9.27 -23.20
C ARG A 494 20.13 -9.36 -24.70
N THR A 495 19.42 -10.38 -25.14
CA THR A 495 19.06 -10.56 -26.56
C THR A 495 18.00 -9.58 -27.08
N LEU A 496 17.20 -8.96 -26.21
CA LEU A 496 16.19 -7.96 -26.59
C LEU A 496 16.77 -6.55 -26.76
N GLN A 497 17.81 -6.19 -26.01
CA GLN A 497 18.53 -4.92 -26.22
C GLN A 497 19.24 -4.88 -27.58
N ASP A 498 19.78 -6.01 -28.04
CA ASP A 498 20.45 -6.09 -29.34
C ASP A 498 19.48 -6.16 -30.54
N ARG A 499 18.23 -6.56 -30.33
CA ARG A 499 17.22 -6.71 -31.42
C ARG A 499 16.37 -5.46 -31.66
N CYS A 500 16.24 -4.57 -30.67
CA CYS A 500 15.50 -3.32 -30.83
C CYS A 500 16.30 -2.22 -31.58
N PHE A 501 17.63 -2.35 -31.70
CA PHE A 501 18.44 -1.41 -32.48
C PHE A 501 18.48 -1.70 -34.00
N ALA A 502 17.88 -2.79 -34.47
CA ALA A 502 18.00 -3.24 -35.87
C ALA A 502 16.75 -3.02 -36.74
N ARG A 503 15.75 -2.24 -36.31
CA ARG A 503 14.46 -2.09 -37.06
C ARG A 503 14.04 -0.68 -37.47
N HIS A 504 14.90 0.32 -37.37
CA HIS A 504 14.71 1.59 -38.07
C HIS A 504 15.96 1.98 -38.87
N GLY A 505 15.90 1.72 -40.18
CA GLY A 505 16.98 2.03 -41.12
C GLY A 505 16.80 1.31 -42.46
N GLY A 506 15.63 1.43 -43.08
CA GLY A 506 15.42 1.03 -44.47
C GLY A 506 15.84 2.18 -45.38
N GLY A 507 17.09 2.16 -45.86
CA GLY A 507 17.62 3.10 -46.84
C GLY A 507 18.75 2.44 -47.61
N THR A 508 18.50 2.18 -48.89
CA THR A 508 19.34 1.65 -49.97
C THR A 508 20.87 1.64 -49.79
N ARG A 509 21.48 0.48 -50.06
CA ARG A 509 22.91 0.28 -50.28
C ARG A 509 23.36 0.97 -51.58
N GLN A 510 24.42 1.77 -51.51
CA GLN A 510 25.48 1.81 -52.52
C GLN A 510 26.77 2.44 -51.93
N ASP A 511 27.86 1.68 -52.11
CA ASP A 511 29.27 2.06 -52.18
C ASP A 511 30.13 2.42 -50.95
N ALA A 512 31.30 1.76 -50.99
CA ALA A 512 32.64 2.18 -50.56
C ALA A 512 33.09 2.02 -49.09
N ALA A 513 33.82 0.91 -48.89
CA ALA A 513 35.12 0.76 -48.21
C ALA A 513 35.71 1.95 -47.43
N GLY A 514 36.27 1.67 -46.23
CA GLY A 514 37.46 2.38 -45.76
C GLY A 514 37.60 2.62 -44.25
N VAL A 515 38.37 1.73 -43.60
CA VAL A 515 39.43 2.03 -42.61
C VAL A 515 39.12 2.76 -41.28
N LEU A 516 39.43 1.98 -40.24
CA LEU A 516 39.69 2.24 -38.83
C LEU A 516 40.63 3.42 -38.45
N GLN A 517 40.30 3.99 -37.28
CA GLN A 517 41.15 4.52 -36.18
C GLN A 517 41.36 6.04 -35.97
N PRO A 518 41.57 6.47 -34.70
CA PRO A 518 41.11 7.76 -34.15
C PRO A 518 42.24 8.76 -33.86
N ALA A 519 41.91 10.06 -33.80
CA ALA A 519 42.84 11.09 -33.37
C ALA A 519 42.29 11.95 -32.22
N ARG A 520 43.17 12.14 -31.24
CA ARG A 520 43.08 12.97 -30.04
C ARG A 520 42.93 14.45 -30.40
N LEU A 521 42.21 15.21 -29.59
CA LEU A 521 42.18 16.67 -29.64
C LEU A 521 43.09 17.25 -28.56
N ASP A 522 44.07 18.03 -29.01
CA ASP A 522 44.92 18.92 -28.21
C ASP A 522 44.54 20.39 -28.50
N HIS A 523 44.84 21.25 -27.53
CA HIS A 523 44.52 22.67 -27.40
C HIS A 523 44.95 23.57 -28.57
N ARG A 524 44.20 24.67 -28.81
CA ARG A 524 44.70 26.06 -28.72
C ARG A 524 43.65 27.16 -29.03
N ARG A 525 43.91 28.29 -28.39
CA ARG A 525 43.24 29.61 -28.33
C ARG A 525 43.03 30.33 -29.68
N ARG A 526 42.07 31.26 -29.72
CA ARG A 526 42.27 32.68 -30.12
C ARG A 526 41.07 33.57 -29.72
N SER A 527 41.35 34.87 -29.65
CA SER A 527 40.69 35.94 -28.89
C SER A 527 39.97 36.98 -29.77
N ASP A 528 39.36 37.97 -29.07
CA ASP A 528 38.88 39.31 -29.51
C ASP A 528 37.42 39.38 -29.98
N GLY A 529 36.56 40.32 -29.58
CA GLY A 529 36.65 41.46 -28.67
C GLY A 529 35.36 42.31 -28.71
N ARG A 530 35.30 43.32 -27.82
CA ARG A 530 34.44 44.53 -27.78
C ARG A 530 33.13 44.53 -26.96
N HIS A 531 33.16 45.43 -25.97
CA HIS A 531 32.06 46.10 -25.25
C HIS A 531 31.51 47.29 -26.08
N PRO A 532 30.29 47.85 -25.80
CA PRO A 532 30.11 48.78 -24.68
C PRO A 532 28.76 48.73 -23.93
N ARG A 533 28.74 49.48 -22.82
CA ARG A 533 27.67 49.72 -21.84
C ARG A 533 26.55 50.63 -22.38
N ALA A 534 25.34 50.49 -21.83
CA ALA A 534 24.46 51.63 -21.49
C ALA A 534 23.45 51.23 -20.39
N ALA A 535 23.23 52.17 -19.46
CA ALA A 535 22.40 52.06 -18.27
C ALA A 535 20.95 52.52 -18.52
N GLY A 536 20.02 52.16 -17.64
CA GLY A 536 18.67 52.74 -17.63
C GLY A 536 17.75 52.13 -16.56
N SER A 537 17.66 52.82 -15.43
CA SER A 537 16.83 52.56 -14.24
C SER A 537 15.32 52.69 -14.45
N LEU A 538 14.51 51.97 -13.67
CA LEU A 538 13.22 52.50 -13.18
C LEU A 538 12.81 51.90 -11.82
N ARG A 539 12.39 52.82 -10.94
CA ARG A 539 12.09 52.66 -9.51
C ARG A 539 10.64 52.25 -9.26
N CYS A 540 10.43 51.67 -8.08
CA CYS A 540 9.18 51.51 -7.36
C CYS A 540 8.51 52.85 -6.95
N ARG A 541 7.17 52.84 -6.89
CA ARG A 541 6.21 53.45 -5.93
C ARG A 541 4.81 53.02 -6.44
N GLY A 542 3.82 52.60 -5.67
CA GLY A 542 3.51 52.76 -4.25
C GLY A 542 2.08 53.30 -4.15
N MET A 543 1.12 52.44 -3.83
CA MET A 543 -0.09 52.68 -3.03
C MET A 543 -0.67 51.35 -2.60
#